data_AF-A0A1M3DHB0-F1
#
_entry.id   AF-A0A1M3DHB0-F1
#
_cell.length_a   1.000
_cell.length_b   1.000
_cell.length_c   1.000
_cell.angle_alpha   90.00
_cell.angle_beta   90.00
_cell.angle_gamma   90.00
#
_symmetry.space_group_name_H-M   'P 1'
#
loop_
_entity.id
_entity.type
_entity.pdbx_description
1 polymer ?
#
loop_
_entity_poly.entity_id
_entity_poly.type
_entity_poly.pdbx_seq_one_letter_code
_entity_poly.pdbx_strand_id
1 'polypeptide(L)'
;MTAPDPTYNLSAFADRFFAEKRLIPLANQIRRARDLHSLSTDLVMAMESIDALEAELTVPADPDDHRKLITESALLNNALVLYVRATKTESKERGGFDLRTRFGDEEKIVHKELSDLRDSAIAHFGSGGSYGGEWQAELVILQFSGAEAKVGVVTRRQTVDRNLVRRARQQIETALNLMRAVYYEKLAEITASIEAEAAADAKFSEEIHRHPLNLDLFMKSADAADAARGSFGSGYAMGSVSHN
;
A
#
# COMPACT_ATOMS: atom_id res chain seq x y z
N MET A 1 32.45 4.61 19.92
CA MET A 1 31.10 4.26 19.42
C MET A 1 30.71 2.96 20.09
N THR A 2 29.62 2.95 20.86
CA THR A 2 29.02 1.70 21.36
C THR A 2 28.59 0.87 20.16
N ALA A 3 28.79 -0.45 20.22
CA ALA A 3 28.29 -1.34 19.17
C ALA A 3 26.77 -1.14 19.04
N PRO A 4 26.21 -1.06 17.82
CA PRO A 4 24.77 -0.97 17.64
C PRO A 4 24.09 -2.19 18.27
N ASP A 5 22.91 -1.98 18.86
CA ASP A 5 22.14 -3.07 19.47
C ASP A 5 21.92 -4.21 18.46
N PRO A 6 22.04 -5.48 18.89
CA PRO A 6 21.94 -6.61 17.99
C PRO A 6 20.54 -6.70 17.38
N THR A 7 20.48 -6.83 16.05
CA THR A 7 19.24 -7.02 15.29
C THR A 7 19.14 -8.47 14.83
N TYR A 8 17.95 -9.08 14.91
CA TYR A 8 17.72 -10.47 14.54
C TYR A 8 16.68 -10.62 13.43
N ASN A 9 16.85 -11.63 12.58
CA ASN A 9 15.96 -11.92 11.47
C ASN A 9 14.83 -12.86 11.90
N LEU A 10 13.72 -12.28 12.38
CA LEU A 10 12.54 -13.06 12.78
C LEU A 10 11.85 -13.77 11.60
N SER A 11 12.02 -13.29 10.35
CA SER A 11 11.48 -14.00 9.18
C SER A 11 12.19 -15.35 8.96
N ALA A 12 13.52 -15.36 8.98
CA ALA A 12 14.31 -16.58 8.87
C ALA A 12 14.06 -17.54 10.04
N PHE A 13 13.87 -16.99 11.24
CA PHE A 13 13.45 -17.74 12.43
C PHE A 13 12.09 -18.43 12.25
N ALA A 14 11.08 -17.69 11.79
CA ALA A 14 9.75 -18.25 11.52
C ALA A 14 9.79 -19.32 10.43
N ASP A 15 10.53 -19.09 9.35
CA ASP A 15 10.68 -20.05 8.25
C ASP A 15 11.32 -21.37 8.69
N ARG A 16 12.31 -21.33 9.58
CA ARG A 16 12.89 -22.54 10.20
C ARG A 16 11.83 -23.31 10.98
N PHE A 17 11.06 -22.64 11.82
CA PHE A 17 10.01 -23.27 12.62
C PHE A 17 8.89 -23.89 11.80
N PHE A 18 8.54 -23.30 10.65
CA PHE A 18 7.68 -23.98 9.67
C PHE A 18 8.28 -25.25 9.12
N ALA A 19 9.56 -25.22 8.70
CA ALA A 19 10.24 -26.39 8.15
C ALA A 19 10.34 -27.53 9.19
N GLU A 20 10.58 -27.17 10.45
CA GLU A 20 10.70 -28.11 11.58
C GLU A 20 9.35 -28.52 12.19
N LYS A 21 8.24 -27.91 11.75
CA LYS A 21 6.89 -28.11 12.32
C LYS A 21 6.82 -27.83 13.83
N ARG A 22 7.60 -26.86 14.31
CA ARG A 22 7.65 -26.41 15.72
C ARG A 22 7.13 -25.00 15.83
N LEU A 23 6.54 -24.65 16.98
CA LEU A 23 6.09 -23.28 17.30
C LEU A 23 5.33 -22.59 16.15
N ILE A 24 4.51 -23.38 15.45
CA ILE A 24 3.73 -22.94 14.28
C ILE A 24 2.83 -21.72 14.58
N PRO A 25 2.19 -21.60 15.76
CA PRO A 25 1.44 -20.40 16.11
C PRO A 25 2.29 -19.13 16.06
N LEU A 26 3.46 -19.13 16.71
CA LEU A 26 4.39 -17.98 16.71
C LEU A 26 4.93 -17.68 15.31
N ALA A 27 5.32 -18.72 14.56
CA ALA A 27 5.81 -18.56 13.20
C ALA A 27 4.73 -17.94 12.27
N ASN A 28 3.46 -18.32 12.43
CA ASN A 28 2.34 -17.69 11.74
C ASN A 28 2.16 -16.22 12.12
N GLN A 29 2.25 -15.87 13.41
CA GLN A 29 2.14 -14.49 13.86
C GLN A 29 3.23 -13.61 13.23
N ILE A 30 4.48 -14.08 13.21
CA ILE A 30 5.60 -13.36 12.60
C ILE A 30 5.38 -13.14 11.09
N ARG A 31 4.98 -14.19 10.35
CA ARG A 31 4.62 -14.04 8.93
C ARG A 31 3.48 -13.06 8.72
N ARG A 32 2.48 -13.07 9.61
CA ARG A 32 1.34 -12.16 9.57
C ARG A 32 1.77 -10.70 9.73
N ALA A 33 2.71 -10.39 10.61
CA ALA A 33 3.24 -9.03 10.73
C ALA A 33 3.92 -8.57 9.44
N ARG A 34 4.69 -9.44 8.78
CA ARG A 34 5.30 -9.12 7.47
C ARG A 34 4.24 -8.81 6.40
N ASP A 35 3.18 -9.61 6.33
CA ASP A 35 2.07 -9.38 5.39
C ASP A 35 1.39 -8.03 5.65
N LEU A 36 1.07 -7.73 6.92
CA LEU A 36 0.45 -6.46 7.30
C LEU A 36 1.37 -5.26 7.05
N HIS A 37 2.67 -5.39 7.30
CA HIS A 37 3.64 -4.34 6.96
C HIS A 37 3.62 -4.05 5.46
N SER A 38 3.61 -5.09 4.62
CA SER A 38 3.53 -4.92 3.17
C SER A 38 2.25 -4.21 2.70
N LEU A 39 1.10 -4.47 3.34
CA LEU A 39 -0.16 -3.77 3.03
C LEU A 39 -0.10 -2.30 3.52
N SER A 40 0.51 -2.06 4.68
CA SER A 40 0.73 -0.71 5.20
C SER A 40 1.62 0.12 4.28
N THR A 41 2.72 -0.45 3.77
CA THR A 41 3.60 0.21 2.80
C THR A 41 2.87 0.61 1.52
N ASP A 42 1.97 -0.24 1.02
CA ASP A 42 1.14 0.09 -0.13
C ASP A 42 0.24 1.32 0.15
N LEU A 43 -0.36 1.41 1.34
CA LEU A 43 -1.16 2.58 1.74
C LEU A 43 -0.33 3.85 1.94
N VAL A 44 0.91 3.73 2.46
CA VAL A 44 1.84 4.87 2.58
C VAL A 44 2.18 5.42 1.20
N MET A 45 2.60 4.56 0.26
CA MET A 45 2.92 4.99 -1.10
C MET A 45 1.69 5.53 -1.85
N ALA A 46 0.49 5.00 -1.55
CA ALA A 46 -0.75 5.55 -2.09
C ALA A 46 -1.00 6.98 -1.58
N MET A 47 -0.75 7.25 -0.29
CA MET A 47 -0.85 8.59 0.28
C MET A 47 0.17 9.54 -0.33
N GLU A 48 1.44 9.13 -0.44
CA GLU A 48 2.50 9.94 -1.06
C GLU A 48 2.17 10.28 -2.53
N SER A 49 1.54 9.35 -3.25
CA SER A 49 1.08 9.60 -4.63
C SER A 49 -0.04 10.64 -4.68
N ILE A 50 -0.95 10.66 -3.71
CA ILE A 50 -1.98 11.69 -3.59
C ILE A 50 -1.38 13.03 -3.16
N ASP A 51 -0.44 13.06 -2.22
CA ASP A 51 0.25 14.29 -1.81
C ASP A 51 0.96 14.94 -2.99
N ALA A 52 1.68 14.14 -3.79
CA ALA A 52 2.32 14.60 -5.02
C ALA A 52 1.29 15.10 -6.05
N LEU A 53 0.16 14.40 -6.22
CA LEU A 53 -0.92 14.84 -7.12
C LEU A 53 -1.52 16.17 -6.68
N GLU A 54 -1.81 16.34 -5.40
CA GLU A 54 -2.36 17.58 -4.87
C GLU A 54 -1.39 18.74 -5.07
N ALA A 55 -0.08 18.52 -4.91
CA ALA A 55 0.94 19.52 -5.23
C ALA A 55 0.89 19.93 -6.71
N GLU A 56 0.82 18.97 -7.64
CA GLU A 56 0.69 19.23 -9.09
C GLU A 56 -0.62 19.98 -9.44
N LEU A 57 -1.71 19.70 -8.73
CA LEU A 57 -3.00 20.35 -8.92
C LEU A 57 -3.04 21.81 -8.42
N THR A 58 -2.06 22.25 -7.63
CA THR A 58 -1.92 23.66 -7.22
C THR A 58 -1.28 24.53 -8.30
N VAL A 59 -0.54 23.93 -9.23
CA VAL A 59 0.08 24.64 -10.36
C VAL A 59 -0.98 24.89 -11.44
N PRO A 60 -1.18 26.13 -11.91
CA PRO A 60 -2.10 26.44 -13.01
C PRO A 60 -1.80 25.56 -14.23
N ALA A 61 -2.84 24.95 -14.80
CA ALA A 61 -2.69 24.13 -15.99
C ALA A 61 -2.63 25.02 -17.24
N ASP A 62 -1.56 24.89 -18.02
CA ASP A 62 -1.57 25.24 -19.43
C ASP A 62 -2.38 24.16 -20.17
N PRO A 63 -3.45 24.52 -20.93
CA PRO A 63 -4.25 23.55 -21.68
C PRO A 63 -3.45 22.65 -22.61
N ASP A 64 -2.29 23.09 -23.08
CA ASP A 64 -1.42 22.35 -23.99
C ASP A 64 -0.30 21.57 -23.26
N ASP A 65 -0.23 21.64 -21.93
CA ASP A 65 0.74 20.87 -21.13
C ASP A 65 0.29 19.41 -20.94
N HIS A 66 0.49 18.64 -22.00
CA HIS A 66 0.27 17.20 -22.01
C HIS A 66 1.11 16.46 -20.95
N ARG A 67 2.28 16.97 -20.57
CA ARG A 67 3.11 16.32 -19.55
C ARG A 67 2.43 16.39 -18.19
N LYS A 68 1.89 17.55 -17.82
CA LYS A 68 1.14 17.73 -16.59
C LYS A 68 -0.07 16.80 -16.52
N LEU A 69 -0.87 16.75 -17.59
CA LEU A 69 -2.04 15.86 -17.67
C LEU A 69 -1.66 14.37 -17.51
N ILE A 70 -0.55 13.94 -18.11
CA ILE A 70 -0.06 12.56 -17.98
C ILE A 70 0.42 12.29 -16.55
N THR A 71 1.19 13.21 -15.97
CA THR A 71 1.69 13.09 -14.59
C THR A 71 0.55 12.99 -13.60
N GLU A 72 -0.43 13.91 -13.68
CA GLU A 72 -1.62 13.91 -12.82
C GLU A 72 -2.39 12.59 -12.90
N SER A 73 -2.63 12.09 -14.13
CA SER A 73 -3.30 10.81 -14.34
C SER A 73 -2.50 9.63 -13.79
N ALA A 74 -1.18 9.63 -13.99
CA ALA A 74 -0.30 8.57 -13.51
C ALA A 74 -0.28 8.51 -11.98
N LEU A 75 -0.20 9.65 -11.30
CA LEU A 75 -0.21 9.75 -9.84
C LEU A 75 -1.55 9.25 -9.26
N LEU A 76 -2.68 9.67 -9.84
CA LEU A 76 -4.00 9.20 -9.40
C LEU A 76 -4.14 7.68 -9.61
N ASN A 77 -3.77 7.17 -10.78
CA ASN A 77 -3.85 5.74 -11.07
C ASN A 77 -2.96 4.93 -10.13
N ASN A 78 -1.73 5.40 -9.85
CA ASN A 78 -0.83 4.73 -8.91
C ASN A 78 -1.42 4.68 -7.50
N ALA A 79 -1.98 5.80 -7.01
CA ALA A 79 -2.64 5.86 -5.71
C ALA A 79 -3.79 4.84 -5.62
N LEU A 80 -4.67 4.79 -6.62
CA LEU A 80 -5.81 3.86 -6.65
C LEU A 80 -5.36 2.40 -6.73
N VAL A 81 -4.36 2.09 -7.56
CA VAL A 81 -3.83 0.72 -7.68
C VAL A 81 -3.24 0.25 -6.35
N LEU A 82 -2.43 1.08 -5.70
CA LEU A 82 -1.81 0.76 -4.41
C LEU A 82 -2.85 0.62 -3.29
N TYR A 83 -3.81 1.54 -3.21
CA TYR A 83 -4.93 1.45 -2.26
C TYR A 83 -5.71 0.15 -2.42
N VAL A 84 -6.12 -0.19 -3.66
CA VAL A 84 -6.90 -1.41 -3.91
C VAL A 84 -6.05 -2.66 -3.67
N ARG A 85 -4.75 -2.64 -3.99
CA ARG A 85 -3.83 -3.74 -3.68
C ARG A 85 -3.71 -3.99 -2.17
N ALA A 86 -3.73 -2.93 -1.37
CA ALA A 86 -3.65 -3.02 0.08
C ALA A 86 -4.97 -3.48 0.75
N THR A 87 -6.11 -3.24 0.11
CA THR A 87 -7.44 -3.40 0.74
C THR A 87 -8.28 -4.53 0.16
N LYS A 88 -7.99 -4.99 -1.07
CA LYS A 88 -8.68 -6.14 -1.68
C LYS A 88 -8.06 -7.44 -1.16
N THR A 89 -8.91 -8.33 -0.66
CA THR A 89 -8.52 -9.54 0.08
C THR A 89 -8.01 -10.69 -0.79
N GLU A 90 -8.14 -10.56 -2.11
CA GLU A 90 -7.81 -11.60 -3.09
C GLU A 90 -6.33 -11.51 -3.52
N SER A 91 -5.41 -11.89 -2.63
CA SER A 91 -4.01 -12.12 -3.00
C SER A 91 -3.66 -13.61 -2.89
N LYS A 92 -2.96 -14.15 -3.90
CA LYS A 92 -2.41 -15.52 -3.85
C LYS A 92 -1.11 -15.60 -3.06
N GLU A 93 -0.42 -14.47 -2.87
CA GLU A 93 0.93 -14.40 -2.30
C GLU A 93 0.97 -13.85 -0.86
N ARG A 94 -0.12 -13.23 -0.39
CA ARG A 94 -0.23 -12.63 0.95
C ARG A 94 -1.44 -13.23 1.68
N GLY A 95 -1.32 -13.50 2.97
CA GLY A 95 -2.49 -13.84 3.79
C GLY A 95 -3.48 -12.67 3.77
N GLY A 96 -4.70 -12.88 3.27
CA GLY A 96 -5.69 -11.80 3.16
C GLY A 96 -5.94 -11.11 4.50
N PHE A 97 -6.09 -9.79 4.50
CA PHE A 97 -6.66 -9.04 5.63
C PHE A 97 -7.81 -8.19 5.10
N ASP A 98 -9.02 -8.43 5.63
CA ASP A 98 -10.20 -7.70 5.18
C ASP A 98 -10.41 -6.43 6.02
N LEU A 99 -9.80 -5.34 5.57
CA LEU A 99 -9.95 -4.03 6.20
C LEU A 99 -11.40 -3.51 6.12
N ARG A 100 -12.21 -3.99 5.17
CA ARG A 100 -13.60 -3.55 4.95
C ARG A 100 -14.51 -3.87 6.13
N THR A 101 -14.13 -4.86 6.93
CA THR A 101 -14.84 -5.19 8.19
C THR A 101 -14.79 -4.06 9.22
N ARG A 102 -13.83 -3.12 9.07
CA ARG A 102 -13.63 -1.96 9.95
C ARG A 102 -14.09 -0.63 9.34
N PHE A 103 -14.61 -0.65 8.11
CA PHE A 103 -15.15 0.53 7.45
C PHE A 103 -16.58 0.83 7.93
N GLY A 104 -16.88 2.12 8.12
CA GLY A 104 -18.26 2.59 8.19
C GLY A 104 -18.93 2.54 6.81
N ASP A 105 -20.19 2.95 6.76
CA ASP A 105 -20.98 2.80 5.54
C ASP A 105 -20.52 3.75 4.43
N GLU A 106 -20.09 4.97 4.78
CA GLU A 106 -19.50 5.91 3.83
C GLU A 106 -18.18 5.38 3.27
N GLU A 107 -17.29 4.84 4.11
CA GLU A 107 -16.02 4.28 3.63
C GLU A 107 -16.23 3.03 2.76
N LYS A 108 -17.27 2.22 3.04
CA LYS A 108 -17.61 1.09 2.16
C LYS A 108 -18.05 1.54 0.78
N ILE A 109 -18.85 2.61 0.70
CA ILE A 109 -19.29 3.19 -0.57
C ILE A 109 -18.07 3.71 -1.35
N VAL A 110 -17.21 4.50 -0.72
CA VAL A 110 -16.01 5.04 -1.37
C VAL A 110 -15.05 3.91 -1.75
N HIS A 111 -14.80 2.94 -0.86
CA HIS A 111 -13.97 1.77 -1.16
C HIS A 111 -14.46 1.03 -2.40
N LYS A 112 -15.78 0.82 -2.53
CA LYS A 112 -16.37 0.19 -3.70
C LYS A 112 -16.09 1.01 -4.95
N GLU A 113 -16.34 2.32 -4.90
CA GLU A 113 -16.10 3.23 -6.01
C GLU A 113 -14.63 3.22 -6.48
N LEU A 114 -13.65 3.30 -5.56
CA LEU A 114 -12.24 3.27 -5.91
C LEU A 114 -11.82 1.91 -6.48
N SER A 115 -12.37 0.82 -5.95
CA SER A 115 -12.13 -0.54 -6.45
C SER A 115 -12.72 -0.73 -7.85
N ASP A 116 -13.94 -0.28 -8.07
CA ASP A 116 -14.63 -0.30 -9.35
C ASP A 116 -13.89 0.54 -10.41
N LEU A 117 -13.38 1.73 -10.04
CA LEU A 117 -12.56 2.57 -10.93
C LEU A 117 -11.28 1.85 -11.35
N ARG A 118 -10.59 1.24 -10.40
CA ARG A 118 -9.39 0.46 -10.67
C ARG A 118 -9.71 -0.74 -11.57
N ASP A 119 -10.75 -1.50 -11.26
CA ASP A 119 -11.12 -2.70 -12.01
C ASP A 119 -11.68 -2.35 -13.41
N SER A 120 -12.49 -1.31 -13.54
CA SER A 120 -13.31 -1.05 -14.73
C SER A 120 -12.77 0.03 -15.66
N ALA A 121 -11.97 0.97 -15.15
CA ALA A 121 -11.49 2.13 -15.90
C ALA A 121 -9.96 2.18 -16.04
N ILE A 122 -9.23 1.55 -15.09
CA ILE A 122 -7.78 1.43 -15.13
C ILE A 122 -7.37 0.07 -15.70
N ALA A 123 -7.97 -1.02 -15.23
CA ALA A 123 -7.66 -2.37 -15.69
C ALA A 123 -8.44 -2.82 -16.93
N HIS A 124 -9.62 -2.23 -17.16
CA HIS A 124 -10.45 -2.45 -18.34
C HIS A 124 -10.80 -1.09 -18.98
N PHE A 125 -10.96 -1.03 -20.31
CA PHE A 125 -11.39 0.19 -21.01
C PHE A 125 -12.91 0.38 -20.89
N GLY A 126 -13.40 0.63 -19.66
CA GLY A 126 -14.82 0.72 -19.34
C GLY A 126 -15.24 2.08 -18.74
N SER A 127 -16.53 2.22 -18.44
CA SER A 127 -17.17 3.49 -18.05
C SER A 127 -16.78 4.05 -16.67
N GLY A 128 -16.01 3.32 -15.86
CA GLY A 128 -15.68 3.71 -14.48
C GLY A 128 -16.53 3.03 -13.38
N GLY A 129 -17.40 2.08 -13.74
CA GLY A 129 -18.15 1.27 -12.77
C GLY A 129 -19.15 2.09 -11.97
N SER A 130 -19.09 2.03 -10.63
CA SER A 130 -19.97 2.82 -9.74
C SER A 130 -19.55 4.28 -9.53
N TYR A 131 -18.52 4.77 -10.22
CA TYR A 131 -18.13 6.17 -10.18
C TYR A 131 -19.24 7.05 -10.79
N GLY A 132 -19.62 8.11 -10.07
CA GLY A 132 -20.72 8.99 -10.47
C GLY A 132 -20.38 10.00 -11.57
N GLY A 133 -19.11 10.14 -11.95
CA GLY A 133 -18.67 11.01 -13.05
C GLY A 133 -18.47 10.26 -14.37
N GLU A 134 -18.20 11.01 -15.44
CA GLU A 134 -17.98 10.44 -16.77
C GLU A 134 -16.47 10.22 -17.01
N TRP A 135 -15.98 9.04 -16.63
CA TRP A 135 -14.54 8.75 -16.70
C TRP A 135 -14.03 8.62 -18.15
N GLN A 136 -14.83 8.00 -19.00
CA GLN A 136 -14.52 7.80 -20.42
C GLN A 136 -15.80 7.84 -21.25
N ALA A 137 -15.69 8.44 -22.42
CA ALA A 137 -16.75 8.50 -23.43
C ALA A 137 -16.15 8.19 -24.80
N GLU A 138 -16.84 7.36 -25.57
CA GLU A 138 -16.46 7.00 -26.93
C GLU A 138 -17.64 7.23 -27.86
N LEU A 139 -17.38 7.90 -28.99
CA LEU A 139 -18.39 8.15 -30.01
C LEU A 139 -17.83 7.76 -31.37
N VAL A 140 -18.59 6.94 -32.11
CA VAL A 140 -18.37 6.73 -33.53
C VAL A 140 -18.98 7.90 -34.27
N ILE A 141 -18.18 8.63 -35.03
CA ILE A 141 -18.60 9.81 -35.78
C ILE A 141 -18.44 9.58 -37.27
N LEU A 142 -19.25 10.27 -38.08
CA LEU A 142 -19.04 10.42 -39.51
C LEU A 142 -18.64 11.89 -39.75
N GLN A 143 -17.38 12.12 -40.11
CA GLN A 143 -16.85 13.45 -40.38
C GLN A 143 -16.83 13.68 -41.90
N PHE A 144 -17.36 14.82 -42.34
CA PHE A 144 -17.29 15.25 -43.73
C PHE A 144 -16.14 16.25 -43.93
N SER A 145 -15.37 16.09 -45.00
CA SER A 145 -14.44 17.09 -45.52
C SER A 145 -14.74 17.32 -46.99
N GLY A 146 -15.52 18.35 -47.29
CA GLY A 146 -16.12 18.54 -48.62
C GLY A 146 -17.07 17.39 -48.96
N ALA A 147 -16.81 16.68 -50.06
CA ALA A 147 -17.60 15.53 -50.50
C ALA A 147 -17.12 14.18 -49.93
N GLU A 148 -15.98 14.15 -49.23
CA GLU A 148 -15.44 12.92 -48.64
C GLU A 148 -16.01 12.73 -47.23
N ALA A 149 -16.58 11.56 -46.97
CA ALA A 149 -17.07 11.17 -45.65
C ALA A 149 -16.14 10.11 -45.05
N LYS A 150 -15.64 10.33 -43.83
CA LYS A 150 -14.81 9.38 -43.09
C LYS A 150 -15.44 9.04 -41.76
N VAL A 151 -15.54 7.74 -41.48
CA VAL A 151 -15.89 7.27 -40.14
C VAL A 151 -14.65 7.40 -39.26
N GLY A 152 -14.84 7.98 -38.08
CA GLY A 152 -13.83 8.07 -37.03
C GLY A 152 -14.40 7.63 -35.69
N VAL A 153 -13.52 7.38 -34.73
CA VAL A 153 -13.89 7.20 -33.33
C VAL A 153 -13.20 8.30 -32.54
N VAL A 154 -13.96 9.03 -31.73
CA VAL A 154 -13.42 10.02 -30.81
C VAL A 154 -13.59 9.52 -29.38
N THR A 155 -12.53 9.65 -28.60
CA THR A 155 -12.51 9.27 -27.19
C THR A 155 -12.24 10.51 -26.36
N ARG A 156 -13.11 10.77 -25.38
CA ARG A 156 -12.85 11.72 -24.31
C ARG A 156 -12.57 10.94 -23.04
N ARG A 157 -11.46 11.24 -22.37
CA ARG A 157 -11.10 10.62 -21.10
C ARG A 157 -10.91 11.69 -20.04
N GLN A 158 -11.60 11.54 -18.93
CA GLN A 158 -11.30 12.31 -17.73
C GLN A 158 -10.05 11.70 -17.10
N THR A 159 -8.99 12.51 -17.02
CA THR A 159 -7.69 12.07 -16.48
C THR A 159 -7.61 12.25 -14.97
N VAL A 160 -8.27 13.29 -14.43
CA VAL A 160 -8.38 13.60 -13.00
C VAL A 160 -9.73 14.25 -12.67
N ASP A 161 -10.25 13.96 -11.48
CA ASP A 161 -11.37 14.65 -10.84
C ASP A 161 -10.95 15.10 -9.44
N ARG A 162 -11.00 16.40 -9.15
CA ARG A 162 -10.64 16.95 -7.83
C ARG A 162 -11.52 16.40 -6.69
N ASN A 163 -12.80 16.13 -6.96
CA ASN A 163 -13.70 15.53 -5.96
C ASN A 163 -13.35 14.07 -5.70
N LEU A 164 -12.93 13.34 -6.73
CA LEU A 164 -12.40 11.99 -6.57
C LEU A 164 -11.10 12.00 -5.78
N VAL A 165 -10.15 12.90 -6.10
CA VAL A 165 -8.87 13.03 -5.38
C VAL A 165 -9.12 13.26 -3.90
N ARG A 166 -10.00 14.20 -3.53
CA ARG A 166 -10.34 14.48 -2.13
C ARG A 166 -10.92 13.26 -1.42
N ARG A 167 -11.84 12.52 -2.06
CA ARG A 167 -12.45 11.31 -1.48
C ARG A 167 -11.43 10.17 -1.37
N ALA A 168 -10.56 10.00 -2.37
CA ALA A 168 -9.48 9.04 -2.36
C ALA A 168 -8.48 9.34 -1.23
N ARG A 169 -8.08 10.61 -1.05
CA ARG A 169 -7.23 11.05 0.07
C ARG A 169 -7.82 10.61 1.40
N GLN A 170 -9.04 11.01 1.69
CA GLN A 170 -9.72 10.70 2.95
C GLN A 170 -9.83 9.19 3.17
N GLN A 171 -10.18 8.44 2.12
CA GLN A 171 -10.31 6.98 2.20
C GLN A 171 -8.97 6.27 2.44
N ILE A 172 -7.89 6.73 1.80
CA ILE A 172 -6.53 6.20 1.99
C ILE A 172 -6.05 6.52 3.40
N GLU A 173 -6.30 7.74 3.90
CA GLU A 173 -5.93 8.16 5.25
C GLU A 173 -6.62 7.29 6.31
N THR A 174 -7.93 7.12 6.20
CA THR A 174 -8.70 6.25 7.09
C THR A 174 -8.18 4.81 7.04
N ALA A 175 -7.93 4.27 5.85
CA ALA A 175 -7.40 2.93 5.69
C ALA A 175 -6.00 2.78 6.32
N LEU A 176 -5.12 3.75 6.12
CA LEU A 176 -3.77 3.76 6.69
C LEU A 176 -3.81 3.79 8.22
N ASN A 177 -4.67 4.61 8.81
CA ASN A 177 -4.82 4.69 10.27
C ASN A 177 -5.35 3.37 10.87
N LEU A 178 -6.37 2.77 10.24
CA LEU A 178 -6.89 1.47 10.65
C LEU A 178 -5.84 0.36 10.51
N MET A 179 -5.09 0.35 9.40
CA MET A 179 -4.03 -0.63 9.16
C MET A 179 -2.90 -0.50 10.19
N ARG A 180 -2.48 0.72 10.53
CA ARG A 180 -1.46 0.99 11.57
C ARG A 180 -1.91 0.47 12.93
N ALA A 181 -3.16 0.74 13.32
CA ALA A 181 -3.69 0.24 14.59
C ALA A 181 -3.65 -1.30 14.67
N VAL A 182 -4.09 -1.99 13.61
CA VAL A 182 -4.04 -3.46 13.51
C VAL A 182 -2.60 -3.96 13.52
N TYR A 183 -1.70 -3.28 12.81
CA TYR A 183 -0.30 -3.66 12.75
C TYR A 183 0.36 -3.60 14.13
N TYR A 184 0.14 -2.52 14.89
CA TYR A 184 0.68 -2.39 16.24
C TYR A 184 0.09 -3.41 17.22
N GLU A 185 -1.21 -3.68 17.14
CA GLU A 185 -1.86 -4.76 17.90
C GLU A 185 -1.15 -6.10 17.65
N LYS A 186 -0.83 -6.41 16.39
CA LYS A 186 -0.14 -7.66 16.02
C LYS A 186 1.32 -7.69 16.43
N LEU A 187 2.03 -6.56 16.39
CA LEU A 187 3.38 -6.48 16.93
C LEU A 187 3.39 -6.74 18.45
N ALA A 188 2.45 -6.17 19.19
CA ALA A 188 2.31 -6.42 20.62
C ALA A 188 2.02 -7.91 20.93
N GLU A 189 1.12 -8.54 20.17
CA GLU A 189 0.83 -9.98 20.29
C GLU A 189 2.07 -10.85 20.01
N ILE A 190 2.87 -10.51 19.00
CA ILE A 190 4.12 -11.22 18.70
C ILE A 190 5.11 -11.07 19.84
N THR A 191 5.31 -9.85 20.35
CA THR A 191 6.20 -9.59 21.49
C THR A 191 5.78 -10.41 22.71
N ALA A 192 4.49 -10.38 23.08
CA ALA A 192 3.98 -11.16 24.20
C ALA A 192 4.16 -12.67 23.99
N SER A 193 4.01 -13.16 22.75
CA SER A 193 4.20 -14.57 22.42
C SER A 193 5.68 -14.99 22.52
N ILE A 194 6.60 -14.13 22.05
CA ILE A 194 8.06 -14.33 22.21
C ILE A 194 8.44 -14.36 23.70
N GLU A 195 7.92 -13.43 24.50
CA GLU A 195 8.15 -13.38 25.94
C GLU A 195 7.63 -14.63 26.66
N ALA A 196 6.44 -15.11 26.29
CA ALA A 196 5.87 -16.32 26.85
C ALA A 196 6.71 -17.57 26.53
N GLU A 197 7.18 -17.73 25.29
CA GLU A 197 8.08 -18.83 24.91
C GLU A 197 9.43 -18.75 25.64
N ALA A 198 9.98 -17.53 25.79
CA ALA A 198 11.22 -17.31 26.54
C ALA A 198 11.08 -17.64 28.04
N ALA A 199 9.92 -17.38 28.63
CA ALA A 199 9.62 -17.73 30.02
C ALA A 199 9.41 -19.25 30.22
N ALA A 200 8.87 -19.93 29.21
CA ALA A 200 8.60 -21.37 29.25
C ALA A 200 9.86 -22.21 28.96
N ASP A 201 10.76 -21.75 28.08
CA ASP A 201 11.99 -22.43 27.72
C ASP A 201 13.20 -21.47 27.81
N ALA A 202 14.05 -21.70 28.81
CA ALA A 202 15.27 -20.91 29.03
C ALA A 202 16.24 -20.92 27.83
N LYS A 203 16.14 -21.91 26.93
CA LYS A 203 16.95 -22.00 25.70
C LYS A 203 16.31 -21.31 24.51
N PHE A 204 15.07 -20.84 24.60
CA PHE A 204 14.38 -20.19 23.49
C PHE A 204 15.13 -18.96 22.96
N SER A 205 15.76 -18.19 23.84
CA SER A 205 16.60 -17.06 23.43
C SER A 205 17.73 -17.50 22.49
N GLU A 206 18.34 -18.68 22.69
CA GLU A 206 19.38 -19.21 21.80
C GLU A 206 18.83 -19.46 20.38
N GLU A 207 17.55 -19.83 20.27
CA GLU A 207 16.89 -20.05 18.98
C GLU A 207 16.82 -18.75 18.16
N ILE A 208 16.63 -17.59 18.80
CA ILE A 208 16.65 -16.25 18.16
C ILE A 208 18.08 -15.84 17.79
N HIS A 209 19.05 -16.06 18.69
CA HIS A 209 20.46 -15.70 18.46
C HIS A 209 21.09 -16.41 17.25
N ARG A 210 20.52 -17.54 16.80
CA ARG A 210 20.93 -18.23 15.57
C ARG A 210 20.58 -17.48 14.28
N HIS A 211 19.84 -16.37 14.36
CA HIS A 211 19.42 -15.57 13.20
C HIS A 211 19.88 -14.12 13.30
N PRO A 212 21.19 -13.82 13.40
CA PRO A 212 21.66 -12.44 13.39
C PRO A 212 21.32 -11.76 12.05
N LEU A 213 20.93 -10.49 12.10
CA LEU A 213 20.67 -9.67 10.92
C LEU A 213 21.69 -8.54 10.85
N ASN A 214 22.45 -8.49 9.74
CA ASN A 214 23.17 -7.28 9.36
C ASN A 214 22.17 -6.31 8.69
N LEU A 215 21.64 -5.39 9.48
CA LEU A 215 20.61 -4.46 9.02
C LEU A 215 21.14 -3.51 7.94
N ASP A 216 22.40 -3.06 8.03
CA ASP A 216 23.01 -2.15 7.06
C ASP A 216 23.09 -2.80 5.67
N LEU A 217 23.50 -4.08 5.64
CA LEU A 217 23.52 -4.88 4.41
C LEU A 217 22.12 -5.10 3.83
N PHE A 218 21.14 -5.37 4.69
CA PHE A 218 19.75 -5.57 4.26
C PHE A 218 19.13 -4.30 3.69
N MET A 219 19.33 -3.17 4.37
CA MET A 219 18.84 -1.85 3.96
C MET A 219 19.65 -1.24 2.81
N LYS A 220 20.81 -1.83 2.47
CA LYS A 220 21.77 -1.36 1.45
C LYS A 220 22.29 0.06 1.71
N SER A 221 22.10 0.59 2.91
CA SER A 221 22.52 1.92 3.33
C SER A 221 22.58 1.98 4.86
N ALA A 222 23.68 2.53 5.39
CA ALA A 222 23.84 2.75 6.83
C ALA A 222 22.83 3.78 7.34
N ASP A 223 22.63 4.89 6.60
CA ASP A 223 21.66 5.93 6.97
C ASP A 223 20.23 5.37 7.02
N ALA A 224 19.87 4.50 6.06
CA ALA A 224 18.57 3.84 6.06
C ALA A 224 18.39 2.87 7.23
N ALA A 225 19.47 2.15 7.60
CA ALA A 225 19.46 1.28 8.76
C ALA A 225 19.38 2.06 10.07
N ASP A 226 20.05 3.20 10.18
CA ASP A 226 19.99 4.09 11.34
C ASP A 226 18.61 4.74 11.47
N ALA A 227 17.99 5.16 10.37
CA ALA A 227 16.60 5.63 10.37
C ALA A 227 15.63 4.52 10.84
N ALA A 228 15.81 3.28 10.35
CA ALA A 228 15.03 2.14 10.80
C ALA A 228 15.22 1.87 12.30
N ARG A 229 16.45 1.91 12.82
CA ARG A 229 16.76 1.79 14.26
C ARG A 229 16.12 2.91 15.07
N GLY A 230 16.23 4.17 14.61
CA GLY A 230 15.63 5.34 15.26
C GLY A 230 14.11 5.22 15.43
N SER A 231 13.43 4.57 14.47
CA SER A 231 11.99 4.34 14.55
C SER A 231 11.57 3.40 15.70
N PHE A 232 12.46 2.52 16.19
CA PHE A 232 12.18 1.68 17.37
C PHE A 232 12.00 2.52 18.64
N GLY A 233 12.72 3.65 18.77
CA GLY A 233 12.63 4.53 19.94
C GLY A 233 11.26 5.18 20.16
N SER A 234 10.41 5.21 19.12
CA SER A 234 9.03 5.73 19.18
C SER A 234 7.97 4.68 19.55
N GLY A 235 8.36 3.45 19.89
CA GLY A 235 7.46 2.42 20.44
C GLY A 235 7.27 1.19 19.55
N TYR A 236 7.39 1.32 18.22
CA TYR A 236 7.46 0.21 17.26
C TYR A 236 8.17 0.66 15.99
N ALA A 237 9.05 -0.18 15.44
CA ALA A 237 9.78 0.14 14.22
C ALA A 237 8.86 0.27 13.01
N MET A 238 8.88 1.43 12.38
CA MET A 238 8.17 1.72 11.15
C MET A 238 9.18 1.61 10.01
N GLY A 239 9.29 0.42 9.42
CA GLY A 239 10.22 0.11 8.33
C GLY A 239 9.91 0.77 6.98
N SER A 240 8.96 1.71 6.91
CA SER A 240 8.80 2.56 5.73
C SER A 240 9.91 3.61 5.75
N VAL A 241 11.11 3.20 5.36
CA VAL A 241 12.21 4.13 5.15
C VAL A 241 11.96 4.81 3.81
N SER A 242 11.72 6.13 3.84
CA SER A 242 11.68 6.95 2.64
C SER A 242 13.00 6.78 1.89
N HIS A 243 12.95 6.26 0.66
CA HIS A 243 14.11 6.26 -0.22
C HIS A 243 14.32 7.71 -0.70
N ASN A 244 15.11 8.48 0.05
CA ASN A 244 15.65 9.75 -0.41
C ASN A 244 16.78 9.53 -1.43
#